data_AF-A0A3A5UZT6-F1
#
_entry.id   AF-A0A3A5UZT6-F1
#
_cell.length_a   1.000
_cell.length_b   1.000
_cell.length_c   1.000
_cell.angle_alpha   90.00
_cell.angle_beta   90.00
_cell.angle_gamma   90.00
#
_symmetry.space_group_name_H-M   'P 1'
#
loop_
_entity.id
_entity.type
_entity.pdbx_description
1 polymer ?
#
loop_
_entity_poly.entity_id
_entity_poly.type
_entity_poly.pdbx_seq_one_letter_code
_entity_poly.pdbx_strand_id
1 'polypeptide(L)'
;MIEGVPVRDAEGPRLSDRQDASSSKLKLLGVAVSMVAIMLLVSIHGWIIDDVVDDIKKDLGIYDRVPVWERSEWPYITSNSYSYVMELGDYGILETDNDWDSTHHFVSFDLPLSEGGSAPNGVVSLAVWLPDVPPGVKVPVIAEFGPYFDEVSVETPSIEVPGTWLGQMIIDQILPHGYAFAQVSVMGTGRSNHCMDLMGNAEQLGVDAAVTWLGTQEWSNGGVSMIGKSYDGSTPWQAATFGNEYLKTIVPISGL
;
A
#
# COMPACT_ATOMS: atom_id res chain seq x y z
N MET A 1 -45.79 22.84 92.70
CA MET A 1 -44.70 22.45 91.77
C MET A 1 -44.87 20.96 91.53
N ILE A 2 -45.17 20.44 90.35
CA ILE A 2 -44.74 20.80 88.99
C ILE A 2 -45.88 20.41 88.00
N GLU A 3 -46.18 21.25 87.00
CA GLU A 3 -47.13 20.97 85.91
C GLU A 3 -46.54 19.97 84.91
N GLY A 4 -47.33 18.96 84.51
CA GLY A 4 -46.98 18.00 83.46
C GLY A 4 -47.71 18.33 82.15
N VAL A 5 -46.95 18.45 81.06
CA VAL A 5 -47.42 18.71 79.69
C VAL A 5 -48.00 17.43 79.06
N PRO A 6 -49.12 17.46 78.31
CA PRO A 6 -49.63 16.29 77.60
C PRO A 6 -48.91 16.11 76.26
N VAL A 7 -48.40 14.89 76.03
CA VAL A 7 -47.81 14.47 74.75
C VAL A 7 -48.93 14.01 73.82
N ARG A 8 -49.00 14.58 72.61
CA ARG A 8 -49.90 14.17 71.53
C ARG A 8 -49.36 12.93 70.83
N ASP A 9 -50.27 12.02 70.48
CA ASP A 9 -50.03 10.88 69.60
C ASP A 9 -49.60 11.36 68.20
N ALA A 10 -48.53 10.79 67.67
CA ALA A 10 -48.11 10.99 66.28
C ALA A 10 -48.84 9.96 65.39
N GLU A 11 -49.72 10.48 64.52
CA GLU A 11 -50.42 9.74 63.47
C GLU A 11 -49.44 8.98 62.54
N GLY A 12 -49.78 7.74 62.19
CA GLY A 12 -49.09 6.98 61.14
C GLY A 12 -49.25 7.58 59.74
N PRO A 13 -48.42 7.17 58.76
CA PRO A 13 -48.35 7.82 57.46
C PRO A 13 -49.66 7.66 56.66
N ARG A 14 -50.09 8.76 56.03
CA ARG A 14 -51.35 8.86 55.27
C ARG A 14 -51.24 8.19 53.90
N LEU A 15 -52.36 7.67 53.42
CA LEU A 15 -52.57 6.94 52.15
C LEU A 15 -52.22 7.71 50.85
N SER A 16 -51.79 8.98 50.92
CA SER A 16 -51.50 9.81 49.74
C SER A 16 -50.19 9.48 49.01
N ASP A 17 -49.19 8.94 49.71
CA ASP A 17 -47.84 8.75 49.13
C ASP A 17 -47.74 7.60 48.11
N ARG A 18 -48.73 6.70 48.07
CA ARG A 18 -48.73 5.56 47.12
C ARG A 18 -49.18 5.93 45.70
N GLN A 19 -49.98 6.99 45.52
CA GLN A 19 -50.43 7.40 44.18
C GLN A 19 -49.34 8.14 43.39
N ASP A 20 -48.50 8.95 44.05
CA ASP A 20 -47.40 9.68 43.39
C ASP A 20 -46.26 8.78 42.93
N ALA A 21 -46.00 7.68 43.65
CA ALA A 21 -44.98 6.69 43.26
C ALA A 21 -45.36 5.89 41.99
N SER A 22 -46.65 5.75 41.68
CA SER A 22 -47.13 5.07 40.47
C SER A 22 -47.06 5.98 39.24
N SER A 23 -47.48 7.24 39.40
CA SER A 23 -47.41 8.28 38.37
C SER A 23 -45.97 8.56 37.93
N SER A 24 -45.02 8.63 38.86
CA SER A 24 -43.59 8.84 38.57
C SER A 24 -42.96 7.66 37.83
N LYS A 25 -43.28 6.41 38.19
CA LYS A 25 -42.82 5.21 37.47
C LYS A 25 -43.37 5.15 36.04
N LEU A 26 -44.63 5.53 35.82
CA LEU A 26 -45.24 5.55 34.49
C LEU A 26 -44.62 6.62 33.59
N LYS A 27 -44.30 7.81 34.15
CA LYS A 27 -43.56 8.86 33.45
C LYS A 27 -42.13 8.45 33.10
N LEU A 28 -41.43 7.79 34.03
CA LEU A 28 -40.07 7.30 33.80
C LEU A 28 -40.03 6.20 32.72
N LEU A 29 -41.01 5.30 32.73
CA LEU A 29 -41.18 4.28 31.69
C LEU A 29 -41.49 4.91 30.33
N GLY A 30 -42.34 5.93 30.29
CA GLY A 30 -42.64 6.68 29.06
C GLY A 30 -41.39 7.32 28.45
N VAL A 31 -40.57 7.99 29.26
CA VAL A 31 -39.30 8.60 28.83
C VAL A 31 -38.31 7.53 28.33
N ALA A 32 -38.18 6.40 29.03
CA ALA A 32 -37.30 5.31 28.62
C ALA A 32 -37.71 4.71 27.27
N VAL A 33 -39.02 4.46 27.07
CA VAL A 33 -39.56 3.96 25.79
C VAL A 33 -39.34 4.97 24.66
N SER A 34 -39.53 6.27 24.92
CA SER A 34 -39.26 7.32 23.94
C SER A 34 -37.78 7.37 23.54
N MET A 35 -36.86 7.25 24.50
CA MET A 35 -35.42 7.23 24.20
C MET A 35 -35.04 6.01 23.37
N VAL A 36 -35.56 4.82 23.69
CA VAL A 36 -35.31 3.60 22.91
C VAL A 36 -35.89 3.73 21.50
N ALA A 37 -37.10 4.29 21.35
CA ALA A 37 -37.71 4.51 20.05
C ALA A 37 -36.91 5.50 19.19
N ILE A 38 -36.40 6.59 19.79
CA ILE A 38 -35.54 7.56 19.11
C ILE A 38 -34.22 6.90 18.71
N MET A 39 -33.58 6.13 19.59
CA MET A 39 -32.34 5.43 19.25
C MET A 39 -32.54 4.42 18.11
N LEU A 40 -33.64 3.68 18.12
CA LEU A 40 -34.00 2.76 17.02
C LEU A 40 -34.26 3.51 15.72
N LEU A 41 -34.99 4.63 15.76
CA LEU A 41 -35.23 5.47 14.59
C LEU A 41 -33.94 6.05 14.01
N VAL A 42 -33.02 6.52 14.86
CA VAL A 42 -31.72 7.03 14.43
C VAL A 42 -30.86 5.91 13.81
N SER A 43 -30.86 4.71 14.40
CA SER A 43 -30.14 3.56 13.84
C SER A 43 -30.70 3.11 12.49
N ILE A 44 -32.03 3.11 12.33
CA ILE A 44 -32.69 2.78 11.06
C ILE A 44 -32.44 3.88 10.01
N HIS A 45 -32.41 5.15 10.42
CA HIS A 45 -32.08 6.27 9.53
C HIS A 45 -30.65 6.16 8.99
N GLY A 46 -29.68 5.78 9.84
CA GLY A 46 -28.29 5.55 9.41
C GLY A 46 -28.22 4.51 8.30
N TRP A 47 -28.85 3.35 8.51
CA TRP A 47 -28.80 2.25 7.53
C TRP A 47 -29.43 2.60 6.18
N ILE A 48 -30.57 3.30 6.16
CA ILE A 48 -31.22 3.72 4.92
C ILE A 48 -30.43 4.81 4.20
N ILE A 49 -29.87 5.76 4.96
CA ILE A 49 -29.05 6.83 4.38
C ILE A 49 -27.76 6.26 3.80
N ASP A 50 -27.11 5.34 4.51
CA ASP A 50 -25.89 4.69 4.04
C ASP A 50 -26.14 3.90 2.75
N ASP A 51 -27.23 3.13 2.66
CA ASP A 51 -27.60 2.36 1.45
C ASP A 51 -27.86 3.28 0.24
N VAL A 52 -28.57 4.39 0.45
CA VAL A 52 -28.82 5.40 -0.61
C VAL A 52 -27.54 6.14 -1.00
N VAL A 53 -26.68 6.47 -0.03
CA VAL A 53 -25.40 7.13 -0.28
C VAL A 53 -24.45 6.20 -1.05
N ASP A 54 -24.42 4.91 -0.72
CA ASP A 54 -23.59 3.92 -1.39
C ASP A 54 -24.07 3.65 -2.82
N ASP A 55 -25.39 3.58 -3.07
CA ASP A 55 -25.96 3.52 -4.42
C ASP A 55 -25.60 4.78 -5.24
N ILE A 56 -25.68 5.97 -4.63
CA ILE A 56 -25.29 7.22 -5.29
C ILE A 56 -23.78 7.25 -5.58
N LYS A 57 -22.93 6.79 -4.66
CA LYS A 57 -21.47 6.69 -4.87
C LYS A 57 -21.13 5.71 -5.97
N LYS A 58 -21.85 4.58 -6.05
CA LYS A 58 -21.73 3.59 -7.12
C LYS A 58 -22.09 4.20 -8.48
N ASP A 59 -23.19 4.94 -8.56
CA ASP A 59 -23.63 5.63 -9.79
C ASP A 59 -22.69 6.77 -10.20
N LEU A 60 -22.08 7.46 -9.22
CA LEU A 60 -21.12 8.54 -9.44
C LEU A 60 -19.68 8.05 -9.63
N GLY A 61 -19.41 6.75 -9.49
CA GLY A 61 -18.06 6.18 -9.62
C GLY A 61 -17.07 6.70 -8.55
N ILE A 62 -17.57 7.09 -7.37
CA ILE A 62 -16.73 7.62 -6.29
C ILE A 62 -16.01 6.45 -5.61
N TYR A 63 -14.67 6.43 -5.70
CA TYR A 63 -13.79 5.35 -5.21
C TYR A 63 -13.63 5.30 -3.68
N ASP A 64 -14.72 5.16 -2.95
CA ASP A 64 -14.65 4.66 -1.58
C ASP A 64 -14.55 3.12 -1.63
N ARG A 65 -13.67 2.55 -0.81
CA ARG A 65 -13.30 1.12 -0.87
C ARG A 65 -14.53 0.21 -0.84
N VAL A 66 -14.90 -0.33 -2.00
CA VAL A 66 -15.96 -1.34 -2.14
C VAL A 66 -15.61 -2.56 -1.30
N PRO A 67 -16.52 -3.05 -0.43
CA PRO A 67 -16.35 -4.29 0.31
C PRO A 67 -16.04 -5.47 -0.62
N VAL A 68 -15.18 -6.40 -0.18
CA VAL A 68 -14.65 -7.48 -1.04
C VAL A 68 -15.76 -8.32 -1.68
N TRP A 69 -16.84 -8.59 -0.95
CA TRP A 69 -17.98 -9.39 -1.42
C TRP A 69 -18.88 -8.65 -2.42
N GLU A 70 -18.86 -7.31 -2.45
CA GLU A 70 -19.64 -6.49 -3.40
C GLU A 70 -18.87 -6.19 -4.69
N ARG A 71 -17.54 -6.37 -4.68
CA ARG A 71 -16.69 -6.09 -5.85
C ARG A 71 -17.13 -6.86 -7.08
N SER A 72 -17.55 -8.13 -6.96
CA SER A 72 -17.96 -8.93 -8.13
C SER A 72 -19.16 -8.35 -8.88
N GLU A 73 -20.01 -7.57 -8.20
CA GLU A 73 -21.23 -6.98 -8.77
C GLU A 73 -20.96 -5.64 -9.46
N TRP A 74 -19.71 -5.17 -9.46
CA TRP A 74 -19.34 -3.91 -10.09
C TRP A 74 -19.18 -4.06 -11.60
N PRO A 75 -19.49 -3.00 -12.38
CA PRO A 75 -19.38 -3.01 -13.83
C PRO A 75 -17.92 -2.84 -14.27
N TYR A 76 -17.05 -3.79 -13.91
CA TYR A 76 -15.67 -3.78 -14.34
C TYR A 76 -15.57 -3.90 -15.86
N ILE A 77 -14.72 -3.08 -16.45
CA ILE A 77 -14.41 -3.17 -17.88
C ILE A 77 -13.44 -4.33 -18.06
N THR A 78 -13.99 -5.50 -18.45
CA THR A 78 -13.21 -6.74 -18.66
C THR A 78 -12.92 -7.03 -20.13
N SER A 79 -13.23 -6.11 -21.04
CA SER A 79 -13.04 -6.29 -22.49
C SER A 79 -11.62 -6.01 -22.97
N ASN A 80 -10.79 -5.38 -22.14
CA ASN A 80 -9.43 -5.00 -22.50
C ASN A 80 -8.44 -6.12 -22.21
N SER A 81 -7.28 -6.05 -22.87
CA SER A 81 -6.21 -7.06 -22.75
C SER A 81 -5.53 -7.07 -21.37
N TYR A 82 -5.65 -5.98 -20.62
CA TYR A 82 -5.06 -5.79 -19.29
C TYR A 82 -5.88 -4.77 -18.47
N SER A 83 -5.64 -4.76 -17.16
CA SER A 83 -6.23 -3.82 -16.21
C SER A 83 -5.44 -2.51 -16.13
N TYR A 84 -6.13 -1.41 -15.81
CA TYR A 84 -5.57 -0.06 -15.70
C TYR A 84 -6.13 0.65 -14.46
N VAL A 85 -5.45 1.69 -13.98
CA VAL A 85 -5.98 2.53 -12.90
C VAL A 85 -7.15 3.34 -13.40
N MET A 86 -8.13 3.55 -12.54
CA MET A 86 -9.35 4.24 -12.93
C MET A 86 -9.20 5.77 -12.94
N GLU A 87 -8.28 6.27 -12.11
CA GLU A 87 -7.87 7.66 -12.05
C GLU A 87 -6.37 7.69 -12.30
N LEU A 88 -5.92 8.45 -13.30
CA LEU A 88 -4.50 8.69 -13.52
C LEU A 88 -4.01 9.71 -12.49
N GLY A 89 -2.76 9.55 -12.07
CA GLY A 89 -2.12 10.54 -11.21
C GLY A 89 -1.76 11.84 -11.95
N ASP A 90 -1.43 12.87 -11.17
CA ASP A 90 -1.21 14.23 -11.68
C ASP A 90 0.18 14.46 -12.30
N TYR A 91 1.12 13.54 -12.12
CA TYR A 91 2.51 13.70 -12.57
C TYR A 91 2.76 13.04 -13.92
N GLY A 92 3.59 13.69 -14.75
CA GLY A 92 4.18 13.08 -15.93
C GLY A 92 5.45 12.31 -15.60
N ILE A 93 6.05 11.69 -16.61
CA ILE A 93 7.41 11.17 -16.52
C ILE A 93 8.42 12.32 -16.67
N LEU A 94 9.50 12.27 -15.90
CA LEU A 94 10.58 13.24 -16.01
C LEU A 94 11.41 12.95 -17.27
N GLU A 95 11.37 13.87 -18.23
CA GLU A 95 12.08 13.72 -19.50
C GLU A 95 13.60 13.55 -19.32
N THR A 96 14.19 12.68 -20.14
CA THR A 96 15.65 12.48 -20.18
C THR A 96 16.19 12.60 -21.61
N ASP A 97 17.50 12.44 -21.77
CA ASP A 97 18.14 12.49 -23.10
C ASP A 97 17.84 11.26 -23.98
N ASN A 98 17.21 10.19 -23.44
CA ASN A 98 16.87 8.99 -24.19
C ASN A 98 15.38 8.89 -24.53
N ASP A 99 15.04 8.07 -25.53
CA ASP A 99 13.68 7.92 -26.07
C ASP A 99 12.66 7.32 -25.06
N TRP A 100 13.12 6.90 -23.88
CA TRP A 100 12.34 6.16 -22.88
C TRP A 100 12.29 6.86 -21.51
N ASP A 101 12.80 8.09 -21.40
CA ASP A 101 12.78 8.89 -20.18
C ASP A 101 13.38 8.18 -18.95
N SER A 102 14.45 7.41 -19.19
CA SER A 102 15.14 6.65 -18.15
C SER A 102 16.59 7.10 -17.93
N THR A 103 17.13 6.86 -16.74
CA THR A 103 18.56 7.09 -16.46
C THR A 103 19.24 5.78 -16.06
N HIS A 104 20.38 5.49 -16.69
CA HIS A 104 21.19 4.30 -16.39
C HIS A 104 22.22 4.54 -15.29
N HIS A 105 22.40 3.55 -14.41
CA HIS A 105 23.39 3.59 -13.35
C HIS A 105 24.06 2.23 -13.13
N PHE A 106 25.30 2.30 -12.63
CA PHE A 106 26.02 1.16 -12.07
C PHE A 106 26.15 1.33 -10.56
N VAL A 107 25.84 0.28 -9.80
CA VAL A 107 26.03 0.23 -8.35
C VAL A 107 27.14 -0.77 -8.05
N SER A 108 28.23 -0.26 -7.48
CA SER A 108 29.36 -1.09 -7.06
C SER A 108 29.20 -1.53 -5.60
N PHE A 109 29.58 -2.76 -5.29
CA PHE A 109 29.57 -3.30 -3.94
C PHE A 109 30.69 -4.33 -3.74
N ASP A 110 31.01 -4.61 -2.48
CA ASP A 110 32.07 -5.55 -2.12
C ASP A 110 31.54 -6.99 -2.19
N LEU A 111 32.28 -7.85 -2.89
CA LEU A 111 32.03 -9.30 -2.91
C LEU A 111 33.09 -10.01 -2.04
N PRO A 112 32.68 -10.96 -1.17
CA PRO A 112 33.64 -11.81 -0.48
C PRO A 112 34.51 -12.58 -1.47
N LEU A 113 35.83 -12.63 -1.25
CA LEU A 113 36.74 -13.43 -2.10
C LEU A 113 36.36 -14.91 -2.19
N SER A 114 35.59 -15.42 -1.22
CA SER A 114 35.06 -16.78 -1.21
C SER A 114 34.00 -17.04 -2.28
N GLU A 115 33.32 -16.00 -2.78
CA GLU A 115 32.40 -16.12 -3.92
C GLU A 115 33.14 -16.58 -5.18
N GLY A 116 34.44 -16.23 -5.28
CA GLY A 116 35.25 -16.51 -6.45
C GLY A 116 34.73 -15.77 -7.67
N GLY A 117 34.57 -16.47 -8.79
CA GLY A 117 33.94 -15.92 -9.99
C GLY A 117 34.83 -15.01 -10.85
N SER A 118 34.17 -14.28 -11.75
CA SER A 118 34.80 -13.56 -12.86
C SER A 118 35.23 -12.13 -12.55
N ALA A 119 34.94 -11.62 -11.35
CA ALA A 119 35.27 -10.26 -10.94
C ALA A 119 35.51 -10.15 -9.42
N PRO A 120 36.48 -9.33 -8.97
CA PRO A 120 36.82 -9.20 -7.54
C PRO A 120 35.82 -8.38 -6.73
N ASN A 121 35.05 -7.49 -7.37
CA ASN A 121 33.99 -6.69 -6.77
C ASN A 121 32.71 -6.83 -7.62
N GLY A 122 31.56 -6.61 -6.99
CA GLY A 122 30.27 -6.69 -7.66
C GLY A 122 29.85 -5.36 -8.27
N VAL A 123 29.23 -5.43 -9.44
CA VAL A 123 28.61 -4.29 -10.12
C VAL A 123 27.26 -4.72 -10.66
N VAL A 124 26.19 -4.07 -10.19
CA VAL A 124 24.83 -4.23 -10.75
C VAL A 124 24.47 -3.05 -11.64
N SER A 125 23.83 -3.35 -12.76
CA SER A 125 23.31 -2.41 -13.75
C SER A 125 21.83 -2.18 -13.52
N LEU A 126 21.39 -0.92 -13.52
CA LEU A 126 19.98 -0.56 -13.38
C LEU A 126 19.59 0.65 -14.23
N ALA A 127 18.29 0.76 -14.51
CA ALA A 127 17.67 1.95 -15.06
C ALA A 127 16.56 2.46 -14.14
N VAL A 128 16.37 3.78 -14.09
CA VAL A 128 15.36 4.44 -13.26
C VAL A 128 14.50 5.37 -14.11
N TRP A 129 13.20 5.34 -13.88
CA TRP A 129 12.22 6.30 -14.37
C TRP A 129 11.67 7.10 -13.20
N LEU A 130 11.68 8.43 -13.31
CA LEU A 130 11.24 9.32 -12.26
C LEU A 130 9.96 10.06 -12.67
N PRO A 131 9.02 10.31 -11.75
CA PRO A 131 7.93 11.24 -11.99
C PRO A 131 8.44 12.70 -11.97
N ASP A 132 7.88 13.54 -12.83
CA ASP A 132 8.14 14.99 -12.83
C ASP A 132 7.40 15.67 -11.67
N VAL A 133 8.02 15.60 -10.49
CA VAL A 133 7.51 16.21 -9.25
C VAL A 133 8.15 17.56 -8.99
N PRO A 134 7.49 18.48 -8.24
CA PRO A 134 8.06 19.76 -7.89
C PRO A 134 9.44 19.63 -7.21
N PRO A 135 10.36 20.60 -7.42
CA PRO A 135 11.70 20.54 -6.84
C PRO A 135 11.69 20.33 -5.32
N GLY A 136 12.48 19.37 -4.85
CA GLY A 136 12.62 19.02 -3.43
C GLY A 136 11.62 18.00 -2.91
N VAL A 137 10.63 17.60 -3.72
CA VAL A 137 9.76 16.46 -3.41
C VAL A 137 10.54 15.16 -3.62
N LYS A 138 10.51 14.30 -2.60
CA LYS A 138 11.13 12.97 -2.64
C LYS A 138 10.06 11.90 -2.82
N VAL A 139 10.35 10.87 -3.62
CA VAL A 139 9.38 9.83 -4.01
C VAL A 139 9.81 8.44 -3.55
N PRO A 140 8.86 7.53 -3.27
CA PRO A 140 9.16 6.10 -3.08
C PRO A 140 9.51 5.43 -4.40
N VAL A 141 10.16 4.28 -4.33
CA VAL A 141 10.59 3.46 -5.47
C VAL A 141 9.84 2.14 -5.50
N ILE A 142 9.34 1.77 -6.67
CA ILE A 142 8.92 0.41 -7.01
C ILE A 142 10.00 -0.16 -7.94
N ALA A 143 10.51 -1.35 -7.64
CA ALA A 143 11.60 -1.92 -8.42
C ALA A 143 11.38 -3.39 -8.79
N GLU A 144 11.78 -3.72 -10.01
CA GLU A 144 11.79 -5.06 -10.59
C GLU A 144 13.24 -5.50 -10.83
N PHE A 145 13.60 -6.65 -10.28
CA PHE A 145 14.97 -7.17 -10.32
C PHE A 145 14.94 -8.51 -11.01
N GLY A 146 15.62 -8.63 -12.15
CA GLY A 146 15.48 -9.79 -13.01
C GLY A 146 16.66 -10.04 -13.94
N PRO A 147 16.78 -11.27 -14.49
CA PRO A 147 17.81 -11.62 -15.45
C PRO A 147 17.42 -11.28 -16.91
N TYR A 148 16.22 -10.72 -17.12
CA TYR A 148 15.58 -10.61 -18.44
C TYR A 148 15.78 -9.26 -19.12
N PHE A 149 16.68 -8.43 -18.62
CA PHE A 149 16.95 -7.11 -19.16
C PHE A 149 18.35 -7.08 -19.77
N ASP A 150 18.46 -6.53 -20.98
CA ASP A 150 19.72 -6.46 -21.73
C ASP A 150 20.35 -7.86 -21.98
N GLU A 151 19.51 -8.89 -22.04
CA GLU A 151 19.91 -10.29 -22.22
C GLU A 151 20.01 -10.67 -23.71
N VAL A 152 21.24 -10.92 -24.14
CA VAL A 152 21.59 -11.21 -25.53
C VAL A 152 21.02 -12.55 -26.01
N SER A 153 20.92 -13.56 -25.14
CA SER A 153 20.48 -14.90 -25.54
C SER A 153 19.02 -14.99 -25.97
N VAL A 154 18.19 -14.04 -25.53
CA VAL A 154 16.77 -13.95 -25.88
C VAL A 154 16.38 -12.61 -26.51
N GLU A 155 17.39 -11.82 -26.94
CA GLU A 155 17.24 -10.56 -27.66
C GLU A 155 16.33 -9.54 -26.96
N THR A 156 16.39 -9.47 -25.63
CA THR A 156 15.64 -8.46 -24.89
C THR A 156 16.26 -7.07 -25.10
N PRO A 157 15.45 -5.99 -25.08
CA PRO A 157 15.96 -4.63 -25.14
C PRO A 157 16.96 -4.29 -24.04
N SER A 158 17.67 -3.17 -24.19
CA SER A 158 18.56 -2.67 -23.14
C SER A 158 17.78 -2.33 -21.87
N ILE A 159 18.45 -2.31 -20.71
CA ILE A 159 17.85 -2.04 -19.40
C ILE A 159 17.10 -0.69 -19.34
N GLU A 160 17.49 0.29 -20.17
CA GLU A 160 16.84 1.61 -20.29
C GLU A 160 15.47 1.58 -20.97
N VAL A 161 15.10 0.46 -21.59
CA VAL A 161 13.80 0.24 -22.21
C VAL A 161 12.90 -0.46 -21.19
N PRO A 162 11.68 0.03 -20.95
CA PRO A 162 10.79 -0.58 -19.99
C PRO A 162 10.37 -1.99 -20.43
N GLY A 163 10.33 -2.92 -19.48
CA GLY A 163 9.80 -4.26 -19.68
C GLY A 163 8.33 -4.16 -20.11
N THR A 164 7.97 -4.87 -21.17
CA THR A 164 6.68 -4.72 -21.87
C THR A 164 5.46 -5.12 -21.05
N TRP A 165 5.64 -5.77 -19.90
CA TRP A 165 4.55 -6.18 -19.02
C TRP A 165 4.52 -5.38 -17.71
N LEU A 166 5.46 -5.63 -16.78
CA LEU A 166 5.43 -4.96 -15.47
C LEU A 166 5.94 -3.53 -15.56
N GLY A 167 7.12 -3.32 -16.16
CA GLY A 167 7.74 -1.99 -16.26
C GLY A 167 6.85 -0.94 -16.92
N GLN A 168 6.35 -1.22 -18.12
CA GLN A 168 5.44 -0.30 -18.82
C GLN A 168 4.15 -0.07 -18.03
N MET A 169 3.61 -1.09 -17.36
CA MET A 169 2.40 -0.93 -16.54
C MET A 169 2.64 -0.01 -15.34
N ILE A 170 3.77 -0.16 -14.64
CA ILE A 170 4.11 0.72 -13.52
C ILE A 170 4.34 2.15 -14.01
N ILE A 171 5.05 2.34 -15.12
CA ILE A 171 5.32 3.66 -15.70
C ILE A 171 4.02 4.34 -16.15
N ASP A 172 3.13 3.63 -16.83
CA ASP A 172 1.90 4.24 -17.37
C ASP A 172 0.85 4.50 -16.29
N GLN A 173 0.78 3.63 -15.27
CA GLN A 173 -0.38 3.56 -14.36
C GLN A 173 -0.05 3.97 -12.93
N ILE A 174 1.19 3.82 -12.46
CA ILE A 174 1.56 4.02 -11.05
C ILE A 174 2.53 5.19 -10.88
N LEU A 175 3.49 5.39 -11.78
CA LEU A 175 4.42 6.51 -11.76
C LEU A 175 3.71 7.87 -11.72
N PRO A 176 2.59 8.10 -12.46
CA PRO A 176 1.84 9.34 -12.38
C PRO A 176 1.32 9.69 -10.98
N HIS A 177 1.20 8.70 -10.08
CA HIS A 177 0.84 8.91 -8.68
C HIS A 177 2.04 9.26 -7.77
N GLY A 178 3.21 9.54 -8.35
CA GLY A 178 4.40 9.97 -7.63
C GLY A 178 5.29 8.83 -7.14
N TYR A 179 5.37 7.73 -7.88
CA TYR A 179 6.28 6.61 -7.62
C TYR A 179 7.38 6.58 -8.67
N ALA A 180 8.65 6.50 -8.25
CA ALA A 180 9.73 6.15 -9.15
C ALA A 180 9.68 4.65 -9.48
N PHE A 181 10.13 4.29 -10.67
CA PHE A 181 10.27 2.90 -11.10
C PHE A 181 11.72 2.58 -11.41
N ALA A 182 12.18 1.37 -11.07
CA ALA A 182 13.52 0.91 -11.40
C ALA A 182 13.53 -0.53 -11.92
N GLN A 183 14.35 -0.78 -12.95
CA GLN A 183 14.68 -2.13 -13.43
C GLN A 183 16.13 -2.42 -13.12
N VAL A 184 16.41 -3.60 -12.57
CA VAL A 184 17.76 -4.00 -12.17
C VAL A 184 18.10 -5.36 -12.81
N SER A 185 19.21 -5.41 -13.55
CA SER A 185 19.80 -6.67 -14.00
C SER A 185 20.50 -7.33 -12.82
N VAL A 186 20.10 -8.55 -12.46
CA VAL A 186 20.78 -9.32 -11.40
C VAL A 186 22.22 -9.67 -11.79
N MET A 187 23.00 -10.21 -10.86
CA MET A 187 24.40 -10.53 -11.10
C MET A 187 24.56 -11.49 -12.28
N GLY A 188 25.55 -11.22 -13.13
CA GLY A 188 25.90 -11.99 -14.30
C GLY A 188 24.93 -11.93 -15.48
N THR A 189 23.97 -10.99 -15.47
CA THR A 189 23.04 -10.77 -16.58
C THR A 189 23.09 -9.32 -17.05
N GLY A 190 22.68 -9.07 -18.30
CA GLY A 190 22.76 -7.75 -18.90
C GLY A 190 24.17 -7.15 -18.80
N ARG A 191 24.25 -5.94 -18.23
CA ARG A 191 25.53 -5.26 -17.95
C ARG A 191 26.04 -5.42 -16.51
N SER A 192 25.38 -6.23 -15.69
CA SER A 192 25.89 -6.60 -14.37
C SER A 192 27.03 -7.60 -14.50
N ASN A 193 28.06 -7.45 -13.67
CA ASN A 193 29.24 -8.32 -13.75
C ASN A 193 29.04 -9.63 -12.98
N HIS A 194 30.12 -10.41 -12.80
CA HIS A 194 30.12 -11.73 -12.16
C HIS A 194 29.37 -12.80 -12.99
N CYS A 195 29.28 -14.01 -12.45
CA CYS A 195 28.45 -15.09 -12.99
C CYS A 195 27.04 -15.05 -12.37
N MET A 196 26.04 -15.43 -13.17
CA MET A 196 24.68 -15.67 -12.68
C MET A 196 24.68 -16.86 -11.72
N ASP A 197 24.06 -16.67 -10.56
CA ASP A 197 23.92 -17.66 -9.51
C ASP A 197 22.58 -17.42 -8.81
N LEU A 198 21.50 -17.96 -9.39
CA LEU A 198 20.13 -17.76 -8.91
C LEU A 198 20.02 -18.03 -7.41
N MET A 199 19.62 -17.01 -6.65
CA MET A 199 19.55 -17.02 -5.17
C MET A 199 20.88 -17.31 -4.47
N GLY A 200 21.99 -17.27 -5.20
CA GLY A 200 23.35 -17.34 -4.67
C GLY A 200 23.73 -16.11 -3.86
N ASN A 201 24.80 -16.20 -3.08
CA ASN A 201 25.19 -15.12 -2.18
C ASN A 201 25.62 -13.85 -2.94
N ALA A 202 26.37 -13.98 -4.04
CA ALA A 202 26.71 -12.84 -4.89
C ALA A 202 25.47 -12.11 -5.45
N GLU A 203 24.44 -12.84 -5.90
CA GLU A 203 23.18 -12.26 -6.37
C GLU A 203 22.44 -11.55 -5.24
N GLN A 204 22.29 -12.21 -4.09
CA GLN A 204 21.65 -11.66 -2.90
C GLN A 204 22.31 -10.36 -2.43
N LEU A 205 23.65 -10.29 -2.41
CA LEU A 205 24.39 -9.08 -2.07
C LEU A 205 24.21 -7.97 -3.12
N GLY A 206 24.17 -8.31 -4.40
CA GLY A 206 23.87 -7.35 -5.47
C GLY A 206 22.46 -6.78 -5.37
N VAL A 207 21.49 -7.62 -5.03
CA VAL A 207 20.11 -7.21 -4.75
C VAL A 207 20.06 -6.21 -3.59
N ASP A 208 20.68 -6.53 -2.46
CA ASP A 208 20.74 -5.64 -1.28
C ASP A 208 21.45 -4.31 -1.57
N ALA A 209 22.54 -4.36 -2.33
CA ALA A 209 23.28 -3.17 -2.75
C ALA A 209 22.43 -2.24 -3.63
N ALA A 210 21.69 -2.78 -4.60
CA ALA A 210 20.80 -1.98 -5.44
C ALA A 210 19.62 -1.42 -4.65
N VAL A 211 19.02 -2.17 -3.72
CA VAL A 211 17.96 -1.64 -2.83
C VAL A 211 18.48 -0.47 -2.00
N THR A 212 19.68 -0.61 -1.40
CA THR A 212 20.34 0.46 -0.66
C THR A 212 20.59 1.68 -1.53
N TRP A 213 21.10 1.48 -2.75
CA TRP A 213 21.33 2.57 -3.68
C TRP A 213 20.03 3.29 -4.01
N LEU A 214 18.95 2.59 -4.36
CA LEU A 214 17.65 3.19 -4.65
C LEU A 214 17.05 3.95 -3.46
N GLY A 215 17.28 3.49 -2.23
CA GLY A 215 16.82 4.16 -1.01
C GLY A 215 17.62 5.41 -0.62
N THR A 216 18.86 5.54 -1.08
CA THR A 216 19.79 6.60 -0.65
C THR A 216 19.86 7.79 -1.60
N GLN A 217 19.26 7.71 -2.78
CA GLN A 217 19.32 8.80 -3.76
C GLN A 217 18.63 10.07 -3.26
N GLU A 218 19.11 11.23 -3.71
CA GLU A 218 18.56 12.52 -3.25
C GLU A 218 17.08 12.71 -3.57
N TRP A 219 16.62 12.15 -4.70
CA TRP A 219 15.22 12.15 -5.12
C TRP A 219 14.36 11.07 -4.42
N SER A 220 14.98 10.11 -3.72
CA SER A 220 14.30 9.02 -3.03
C SER A 220 13.90 9.42 -1.62
N ASN A 221 12.71 9.01 -1.18
CA ASN A 221 12.26 9.20 0.21
C ASN A 221 12.74 8.07 1.16
N GLY A 222 13.58 7.16 0.66
CA GLY A 222 14.08 6.01 1.40
C GLY A 222 13.12 4.81 1.46
N GLY A 223 11.96 4.89 0.81
CA GLY A 223 11.03 3.77 0.69
C GLY A 223 11.21 3.03 -0.63
N VAL A 224 11.78 1.84 -0.59
CA VAL A 224 11.90 0.93 -1.74
C VAL A 224 10.93 -0.23 -1.56
N SER A 225 10.23 -0.59 -2.63
CA SER A 225 9.42 -1.80 -2.72
C SER A 225 9.87 -2.64 -3.89
N MET A 226 9.81 -3.96 -3.73
CA MET A 226 10.18 -4.89 -4.79
C MET A 226 8.98 -5.69 -5.25
N ILE A 227 8.84 -5.82 -6.56
CA ILE A 227 7.78 -6.57 -7.22
C ILE A 227 8.36 -7.32 -8.41
N GLY A 228 7.80 -8.48 -8.73
CA GLY A 228 8.17 -9.22 -9.92
C GLY A 228 7.48 -10.56 -10.00
N LYS A 229 7.59 -11.20 -11.16
CA LYS A 229 7.01 -12.53 -11.41
C LYS A 229 8.09 -13.53 -11.79
N SER A 230 7.92 -14.80 -11.39
CA SER A 230 8.86 -15.88 -11.73
C SER A 230 10.22 -15.62 -11.08
N TYR A 231 11.32 -15.53 -11.84
CA TYR A 231 12.64 -15.18 -11.29
C TYR A 231 12.60 -13.84 -10.57
N ASP A 232 11.97 -12.84 -11.18
CA ASP A 232 11.81 -11.50 -10.62
C ASP A 232 10.90 -11.51 -9.39
N GLY A 233 10.09 -12.58 -9.24
CA GLY A 233 9.31 -12.84 -8.04
C GLY A 233 10.10 -13.51 -6.91
N SER A 234 11.28 -14.06 -7.19
CA SER A 234 12.19 -14.67 -6.20
C SER A 234 13.14 -13.63 -5.59
N THR A 235 13.57 -12.63 -6.35
CA THR A 235 14.48 -11.57 -5.87
C THR A 235 13.94 -10.73 -4.70
N PRO A 236 12.63 -10.47 -4.52
CA PRO A 236 12.12 -9.81 -3.33
C PRO A 236 12.35 -10.61 -2.05
N TRP A 237 12.31 -11.96 -2.13
CA TRP A 237 12.65 -12.81 -0.99
C TRP A 237 14.12 -12.70 -0.60
N GLN A 238 15.01 -12.58 -1.58
CA GLN A 238 16.43 -12.35 -1.35
C GLN A 238 16.67 -11.06 -0.58
N ALA A 239 16.07 -9.94 -1.01
CA ALA A 239 16.21 -8.66 -0.32
C ALA A 239 15.65 -8.70 1.12
N ALA A 240 14.54 -9.41 1.32
CA ALA A 240 13.87 -9.48 2.63
C ALA A 240 14.72 -10.18 3.71
N THR A 241 15.69 -11.02 3.36
CA THR A 241 16.54 -11.71 4.34
C THR A 241 17.55 -10.79 5.01
N PHE A 242 17.92 -9.67 4.38
CA PHE A 242 18.95 -8.75 4.88
C PHE A 242 18.45 -7.77 5.95
N GLY A 243 17.14 -7.57 6.06
CA GLY A 243 16.57 -6.55 6.96
C GLY A 243 16.96 -5.12 6.58
N ASN A 244 17.18 -4.88 5.28
CA ASN A 244 17.55 -3.58 4.73
C ASN A 244 16.55 -2.49 5.14
N GLU A 245 17.03 -1.39 5.73
CA GLU A 245 16.15 -0.34 6.26
C GLU A 245 15.35 0.38 5.17
N TYR A 246 15.81 0.35 3.91
CA TYR A 246 15.14 0.97 2.78
C TYR A 246 14.03 0.09 2.18
N LEU A 247 14.08 -1.23 2.38
CA LEU A 247 13.05 -2.15 1.88
C LEU A 247 11.79 -2.08 2.76
N LYS A 248 10.70 -1.56 2.21
CA LYS A 248 9.43 -1.37 2.94
C LYS A 248 8.40 -2.45 2.67
N THR A 249 8.38 -2.97 1.46
CA THR A 249 7.37 -3.94 1.00
C THR A 249 7.94 -4.84 -0.08
N ILE A 250 7.52 -6.12 -0.08
CA ILE A 250 7.73 -7.04 -1.19
C ILE A 250 6.39 -7.53 -1.75
N VAL A 251 6.33 -7.70 -3.06
CA VAL A 251 5.18 -8.25 -3.80
C VAL A 251 5.68 -9.39 -4.72
N PRO A 252 6.04 -10.56 -4.14
CA PRO A 252 6.53 -11.69 -4.93
C PRO A 252 5.38 -12.42 -5.64
N ILE A 253 5.45 -12.57 -6.96
CA ILE A 253 4.42 -13.25 -7.76
C ILE A 253 5.01 -14.54 -8.35
N SER A 254 4.59 -15.70 -7.82
CA SER A 254 5.07 -17.00 -8.33
C SER A 254 6.61 -17.15 -8.33
N GLY A 255 7.29 -16.56 -7.34
CA GLY A 255 8.72 -16.77 -7.05
C GLY A 255 8.98 -17.97 -6.15
N LEU A 256 10.24 -18.37 -6.06
CA LEU A 256 10.76 -19.47 -5.23
C LEU A 256 10.97 -19.04 -3.77
#